data_AF-M9LT83-F1
#
_entry.id   AF-M9LT83-F1
#
_cell.length_a   1.000
_cell.length_b   1.000
_cell.length_c   1.000
_cell.angle_alpha   90.00
_cell.angle_beta   90.00
_cell.angle_gamma   90.00
#
_symmetry.space_group_name_H-M   'P 1'
#
loop_
_entity.id
_entity.type
_entity.pdbx_description
1 polymer ?
#
loop_
_entity_poly.entity_id
_entity_poly.type
_entity_poly.pdbx_seq_one_letter_code
_entity_poly.pdbx_strand_id
1 'polypeptide(L)'
;MSSSQPSTGESATAAGVEAPAVNLERKARKEAQKALKAQQAAEKKAAKQAQPAPGSSSSKPKESHRRPQSSSEQLSRALAYILRHGADKEGLSMRPDGYIALDDVLGRPRVKSVNMAEEPGEKRRPALEDIQQIVDTNDKKRFELLFDGTWLVRAVQGHSLSQVVELSHTPLTLTNLHLLKLQDDDDNDDADDLADEIDAQLGLQESKVEVVHGTFTDAWQQILASGGLKRMSRNHIHLAKGKFGQKGVVSGMRKSANRLIFVDVRRAIADGFQFALSSNGVVLTPGKGQEGVLPVEYFTRVEDAKGNIVWTPPSSQP
;
A
#
# COMPACT_ATOMS: atom_id res chain seq x y z
N MET A 1 -46.82 12.01 85.39
CA MET A 1 -45.42 11.59 85.59
C MET A 1 -44.74 11.55 84.24
N SER A 2 -44.13 12.69 83.88
CA SER A 2 -42.72 12.85 83.46
C SER A 2 -42.48 12.52 81.98
N SER A 3 -42.48 13.53 81.09
CA SER A 3 -41.37 14.48 80.77
C SER A 3 -40.31 13.79 79.91
N SER A 4 -39.88 14.24 78.71
CA SER A 4 -39.66 15.61 78.23
C SER A 4 -39.55 15.65 76.68
N GLN A 5 -39.84 16.80 76.10
CA GLN A 5 -39.43 17.29 74.76
C GLN A 5 -38.17 18.21 74.91
N PRO A 6 -37.60 18.92 73.89
CA PRO A 6 -37.56 18.77 72.41
C PRO A 6 -36.17 19.14 71.77
N SER A 7 -36.14 19.19 70.42
CA SER A 7 -35.55 20.25 69.54
C SER A 7 -34.30 20.00 68.67
N THR A 8 -34.54 20.16 67.35
CA THR A 8 -33.77 20.87 66.28
C THR A 8 -32.41 20.38 65.77
N GLY A 9 -32.28 20.34 64.44
CA GLY A 9 -31.00 20.49 63.73
C GLY A 9 -31.02 20.03 62.26
N GLU A 10 -30.99 20.97 61.33
CA GLU A 10 -30.75 20.81 59.88
C GLU A 10 -29.39 20.15 59.55
N SER A 11 -29.27 19.56 58.35
CA SER A 11 -28.28 19.98 57.31
C SER A 11 -27.94 18.84 56.33
N ALA A 12 -27.49 19.27 55.17
CA ALA A 12 -27.39 18.60 53.89
C ALA A 12 -26.13 17.73 53.68
N THR A 13 -26.06 17.20 52.45
CA THR A 13 -24.89 16.75 51.67
C THR A 13 -24.47 15.30 51.77
N ALA A 14 -24.41 14.65 50.60
CA ALA A 14 -23.43 13.62 50.28
C ALA A 14 -23.12 13.68 48.78
N ALA A 15 -22.36 14.71 48.39
CA ALA A 15 -21.60 14.69 47.15
C ALA A 15 -20.43 13.71 47.33
N GLY A 16 -20.34 12.71 46.46
CA GLY A 16 -19.25 11.74 46.46
C GLY A 16 -17.91 12.43 46.21
N VAL A 17 -17.00 12.29 47.18
CA VAL A 17 -15.62 12.77 47.12
C VAL A 17 -14.82 11.83 46.22
N GLU A 18 -14.46 12.29 45.02
CA GLU A 18 -13.48 11.64 44.17
C GLU A 18 -12.06 12.00 44.67
N ALA A 19 -11.23 10.97 44.88
CA ALA A 19 -9.98 11.07 45.64
C ALA A 19 -8.85 11.83 44.90
N PRO A 20 -8.12 12.75 45.56
CA PRO A 20 -7.08 13.59 44.94
C PRO A 20 -5.75 12.88 44.62
N ALA A 21 -5.57 11.60 45.00
CA ALA A 21 -4.29 10.89 44.87
C ALA A 21 -3.95 10.48 43.42
N VAL A 22 -4.94 10.05 42.63
CA VAL A 22 -4.75 9.51 41.27
C VAL A 22 -4.29 10.59 40.27
N ASN A 23 -4.63 11.85 40.53
CA ASN A 23 -4.29 12.98 39.65
C ASN A 23 -2.85 13.48 39.87
N LEU A 24 -2.33 13.40 41.11
CA LEU A 24 -0.93 13.72 41.41
C LEU A 24 0.03 12.72 40.76
N GLU A 25 -0.31 11.43 40.78
CA GLU A 25 0.54 10.38 40.20
C GLU A 25 0.58 10.45 38.67
N ARG A 26 -0.54 10.79 38.03
CA ARG A 26 -0.62 11.02 36.58
C ARG A 26 0.17 12.27 36.15
N LYS A 27 0.19 13.32 36.99
CA LYS A 27 0.99 14.53 36.76
C LYS A 27 2.49 14.24 36.91
N ALA A 28 2.89 13.50 37.96
CA ALA A 28 4.27 13.11 38.20
C ALA A 28 4.84 12.24 37.06
N ARG A 29 4.05 11.28 36.53
CA ARG A 29 4.46 10.47 35.37
C ARG A 29 4.65 11.29 34.09
N LYS A 30 3.78 12.27 33.84
CA LYS A 30 3.92 13.18 32.68
C LYS A 30 5.15 14.08 32.79
N GLU A 31 5.46 14.59 33.98
CA GLU A 31 6.67 15.39 34.21
C GLU A 31 7.94 14.54 34.09
N ALA A 32 7.95 13.30 34.61
CA ALA A 32 9.06 12.36 34.45
C ALA A 32 9.31 11.98 32.97
N GLN A 33 8.25 11.69 32.20
CA GLN A 33 8.37 11.42 30.76
C GLN A 33 8.88 12.62 29.97
N LYS A 34 8.45 13.84 30.33
CA LYS A 34 8.95 15.07 29.70
C LYS A 34 10.44 15.31 30.01
N ALA A 35 10.88 15.02 31.23
CA ALA A 35 12.28 15.12 31.62
C ALA A 35 13.17 14.10 30.88
N LEU A 36 12.69 12.85 30.75
CA LEU A 36 13.42 11.80 30.02
C LEU A 36 13.55 12.13 28.52
N LYS A 37 12.49 12.60 27.88
CA LYS A 37 12.54 13.06 26.47
C LYS A 37 13.49 14.26 26.28
N ALA A 38 13.55 15.17 27.26
CA ALA A 38 14.48 16.30 27.21
C ALA A 38 15.94 15.87 27.32
N GLN A 39 16.26 14.89 28.18
CA GLN A 39 17.60 14.32 28.29
C GLN A 39 18.01 13.57 27.01
N GLN A 40 17.14 12.72 26.47
CA GLN A 40 17.40 11.99 25.22
C GLN A 40 17.58 12.91 24.01
N ALA A 41 16.84 14.02 23.94
CA ALA A 41 17.01 15.04 22.90
C ALA A 41 18.34 15.79 23.04
N ALA A 42 18.79 16.06 24.27
CA ALA A 42 20.10 16.67 24.54
C ALA A 42 21.25 15.74 24.16
N GLU A 43 21.15 14.44 24.48
CA GLU A 43 22.14 13.42 24.10
C GLU A 43 22.21 13.20 22.58
N LYS A 44 21.07 13.13 21.88
CA LYS A 44 21.05 13.06 20.41
C LYS A 44 21.66 14.31 19.75
N LYS A 45 21.47 15.49 20.35
CA LYS A 45 22.06 16.75 19.86
C LYS A 45 23.58 16.80 20.12
N ALA A 46 24.04 16.27 21.25
CA ALA A 46 25.47 16.13 21.56
C ALA A 46 26.15 15.10 20.64
N ALA A 47 25.50 13.96 20.37
CA ALA A 47 26.02 12.93 19.47
C ALA A 47 26.14 13.40 18.01
N LYS A 48 25.27 14.33 17.57
CA LYS A 48 25.29 14.89 16.21
C LYS A 48 26.38 15.95 15.99
N GLN A 49 26.94 16.53 17.06
CA GLN A 49 28.04 17.49 16.98
C GLN A 49 29.44 16.84 17.02
N ALA A 50 29.53 15.53 17.23
CA ALA A 50 30.78 14.79 17.35
C ALA A 50 31.22 14.04 16.07
N GLN A 51 30.59 14.27 14.91
CA GLN A 51 30.97 13.64 13.63
C GLN A 51 31.64 14.65 12.68
N PRO A 52 32.75 14.30 11.99
CA PRO A 52 33.40 15.17 11.03
C PRO A 52 32.57 15.29 9.73
N ALA A 53 32.57 16.49 9.15
CA ALA A 53 31.74 16.87 8.01
C ALA A 53 32.02 16.03 6.74
N PRO A 54 30.99 15.53 6.03
CA PRO A 54 31.16 14.99 4.70
C PRO A 54 31.20 16.13 3.67
N GLY A 55 32.15 16.02 2.73
CA GLY A 55 32.47 17.01 1.71
C GLY A 55 31.32 17.35 0.77
N SER A 56 31.29 18.62 0.36
CA SER A 56 30.38 19.19 -0.62
C SER A 56 30.56 18.57 -2.01
N SER A 57 29.50 18.01 -2.58
CA SER A 57 29.40 17.87 -4.05
C SER A 57 28.27 18.74 -4.55
N SER A 58 28.65 19.69 -5.41
CA SER A 58 27.80 20.72 -5.99
C SER A 58 26.82 20.11 -7.00
N SER A 59 25.55 20.50 -6.86
CA SER A 59 24.45 20.16 -7.76
C SER A 59 24.61 20.88 -9.11
N LYS A 60 24.71 20.13 -10.20
CA LYS A 60 24.37 20.59 -11.56
C LYS A 60 23.05 19.99 -12.03
N PRO A 61 22.26 20.70 -12.86
CA PRO A 61 20.92 20.26 -13.24
C PRO A 61 21.00 19.13 -14.28
N LYS A 62 20.33 18.00 -14.02
CA LYS A 62 20.28 16.87 -14.96
C LYS A 62 19.04 16.95 -15.87
N GLU A 63 19.32 17.28 -17.11
CA GLU A 63 18.52 17.02 -18.30
C GLU A 63 18.10 15.54 -18.35
N SER A 64 16.84 15.27 -18.72
CA SER A 64 16.25 13.92 -18.65
C SER A 64 16.78 13.01 -19.77
N HIS A 65 17.79 12.21 -19.49
CA HIS A 65 18.15 11.05 -20.32
C HIS A 65 17.77 9.78 -19.58
N ARG A 66 16.80 9.03 -20.12
CA ARG A 66 16.44 7.69 -19.62
C ARG A 66 17.67 6.78 -19.75
N ARG A 67 18.06 6.13 -18.65
CA ARG A 67 19.12 5.11 -18.69
C ARG A 67 18.76 4.00 -19.69
N PRO A 68 19.74 3.48 -20.46
CA PRO A 68 19.52 2.32 -21.33
C PRO A 68 19.10 1.11 -20.47
N GLN A 69 18.11 0.37 -20.96
CA GLN A 69 17.50 -0.76 -20.24
C GLN A 69 18.39 -2.00 -20.31
N SER A 70 18.52 -2.72 -19.20
CA SER A 70 19.22 -4.01 -19.20
C SER A 70 18.45 -5.07 -20.00
N SER A 71 19.12 -6.13 -20.44
CA SER A 71 18.45 -7.24 -21.14
C SER A 71 17.36 -7.90 -20.29
N SER A 72 17.60 -8.07 -18.99
CA SER A 72 16.60 -8.61 -18.05
C SER A 72 15.38 -7.68 -17.92
N GLU A 73 15.57 -6.35 -17.94
CA GLU A 73 14.45 -5.41 -17.95
C GLU A 73 13.65 -5.48 -19.27
N GLN A 74 14.32 -5.65 -20.40
CA GLN A 74 13.67 -5.82 -21.70
C GLN A 74 12.85 -7.11 -21.74
N LEU A 75 13.42 -8.23 -21.28
CA LEU A 75 12.75 -9.52 -21.18
C LEU A 75 11.56 -9.45 -20.22
N SER A 76 11.73 -8.85 -19.03
CA SER A 76 10.65 -8.66 -18.06
C SER A 76 9.49 -7.84 -18.63
N ARG A 77 9.77 -6.81 -19.44
CA ARG A 77 8.74 -6.02 -20.13
C ARG A 77 8.04 -6.81 -21.23
N ALA A 78 8.78 -7.61 -22.01
CA ALA A 78 8.20 -8.47 -23.04
C ALA A 78 7.25 -9.50 -22.42
N LEU A 79 7.68 -10.18 -21.36
CA LEU A 79 6.86 -11.11 -20.58
C LEU A 79 5.61 -10.44 -20.01
N ALA A 80 5.77 -9.28 -19.35
CA ALA A 80 4.65 -8.55 -18.79
C ALA A 80 3.63 -8.14 -19.87
N TYR A 81 4.07 -7.79 -21.07
CA TYR A 81 3.18 -7.46 -22.17
C TYR A 81 2.39 -8.69 -22.63
N ILE A 82 3.08 -9.77 -22.96
CA ILE A 82 2.47 -11.01 -23.46
C ILE A 82 1.44 -11.54 -22.45
N LEU A 83 1.87 -11.70 -21.19
CA LEU A 83 1.06 -12.33 -20.15
C LEU A 83 -0.12 -11.48 -19.68
N ARG A 84 -0.11 -10.17 -19.91
CA ARG A 84 -1.20 -9.28 -19.46
C ARG A 84 -2.13 -8.82 -20.57
N HIS A 85 -1.61 -8.70 -21.79
CA HIS A 85 -2.28 -7.97 -22.87
C HIS A 85 -2.12 -8.63 -24.24
N GLY A 86 -1.02 -9.35 -24.47
CA GLY A 86 -0.55 -9.73 -25.80
C GLY A 86 -0.84 -11.17 -26.20
N ALA A 87 -1.28 -12.04 -25.29
CA ALA A 87 -1.40 -13.48 -25.56
C ALA A 87 -2.24 -13.79 -26.81
N ASP A 88 -3.46 -13.27 -26.89
CA ASP A 88 -4.34 -13.50 -28.05
C ASP A 88 -3.74 -12.95 -29.36
N LYS A 89 -3.10 -11.78 -29.29
CA LYS A 89 -2.44 -11.14 -30.44
C LYS A 89 -1.24 -11.92 -30.94
N GLU A 90 -0.57 -12.63 -30.05
CA GLU A 90 0.59 -13.46 -30.38
C GLU A 90 0.23 -14.93 -30.64
N GLY A 91 -1.09 -15.23 -30.71
CA GLY A 91 -1.61 -16.56 -30.98
C GLY A 91 -1.29 -17.57 -29.87
N LEU A 92 -1.15 -17.10 -28.64
CA LEU A 92 -0.86 -17.94 -27.48
C LEU A 92 -2.15 -18.37 -26.80
N SER A 93 -2.27 -19.66 -26.53
CA SER A 93 -3.36 -20.20 -25.73
C SER A 93 -3.07 -19.97 -24.26
N MET A 94 -3.90 -19.15 -23.61
CA MET A 94 -3.81 -18.88 -22.18
C MET A 94 -4.89 -19.67 -21.45
N ARG A 95 -4.49 -20.41 -20.42
CA ARG A 95 -5.42 -21.10 -19.52
C ARG A 95 -6.29 -20.08 -18.77
N PRO A 96 -7.49 -20.45 -18.29
CA PRO A 96 -8.35 -19.55 -17.50
C PRO A 96 -7.66 -19.00 -16.24
N ASP A 97 -6.64 -19.71 -15.76
CA ASP A 97 -5.82 -19.33 -14.62
C ASP A 97 -4.69 -18.33 -14.94
N GLY A 98 -4.56 -17.92 -16.20
CA GLY A 98 -3.55 -16.99 -16.68
C GLY A 98 -2.21 -17.63 -17.05
N TYR A 99 -2.05 -18.95 -16.90
CA TYR A 99 -0.82 -19.64 -17.29
C TYR A 99 -0.75 -19.89 -18.80
N ILE A 100 0.46 -19.73 -19.35
CA ILE A 100 0.84 -20.09 -20.72
C ILE A 100 2.06 -21.01 -20.65
N ALA A 101 2.18 -21.97 -21.58
CA ALA A 101 3.39 -22.78 -21.73
C ALA A 101 4.61 -21.88 -22.00
N LEU A 102 5.68 -22.11 -21.23
CA LEU A 102 6.88 -21.27 -21.26
C LEU A 102 7.58 -21.35 -22.62
N ASP A 103 7.65 -22.55 -23.21
CA ASP A 103 8.27 -22.76 -24.53
C ASP A 103 7.58 -21.93 -25.62
N ASP A 104 6.25 -21.83 -25.57
CA ASP A 104 5.48 -21.01 -26.49
C ASP A 104 5.82 -19.52 -26.35
N VAL A 105 5.97 -19.05 -25.10
CA VAL A 105 6.34 -17.66 -24.79
C VAL A 105 7.78 -17.37 -25.23
N LEU A 106 8.73 -18.25 -24.94
CA LEU A 106 10.14 -18.13 -25.35
C LEU A 106 10.28 -18.12 -26.88
N GLY A 107 9.40 -18.83 -27.59
CA GLY A 107 9.35 -18.86 -29.05
C GLY A 107 8.88 -17.55 -29.70
N ARG A 108 8.24 -16.64 -28.96
CA ARG A 108 7.65 -15.43 -29.53
C ARG A 108 8.71 -14.41 -29.96
N PRO A 109 8.51 -13.68 -31.08
CA PRO A 109 9.50 -12.72 -31.59
C PRO A 109 9.98 -11.70 -30.56
N ARG A 110 9.07 -11.17 -29.72
CA ARG A 110 9.39 -10.17 -28.69
C ARG A 110 10.30 -10.69 -27.58
N VAL A 111 10.24 -11.98 -27.29
CA VAL A 111 11.05 -12.63 -26.25
C VAL A 111 12.33 -13.12 -26.89
N LYS A 112 12.22 -13.90 -27.96
CA LYS A 112 13.35 -14.47 -28.72
C LYS A 112 14.37 -13.44 -29.22
N SER A 113 13.96 -12.19 -29.45
CA SER A 113 14.85 -11.11 -29.89
C SER A 113 15.72 -10.50 -28.79
N VAL A 114 15.41 -10.74 -27.51
CA VAL A 114 16.19 -10.19 -26.41
C VAL A 114 17.51 -10.93 -26.31
N ASN A 115 18.63 -10.21 -26.35
CA ASN A 115 19.95 -10.82 -26.21
C ASN A 115 20.32 -10.99 -24.73
N MET A 116 20.51 -12.24 -24.31
CA MET A 116 20.87 -12.62 -22.95
C MET A 116 22.35 -13.10 -22.86
N ALA A 117 23.17 -12.84 -23.88
CA ALA A 117 24.60 -13.14 -23.82
C ALA A 117 25.30 -12.26 -22.78
N GLU A 118 26.25 -12.85 -22.05
CA GLU A 118 27.06 -12.15 -21.05
C GLU A 118 28.24 -11.42 -21.72
N GLU A 119 28.79 -12.02 -22.78
CA GLU A 119 29.95 -11.49 -23.48
C GLU A 119 29.59 -10.52 -24.62
N PRO A 120 30.31 -9.39 -24.77
CA PRO A 120 30.10 -8.46 -25.87
C PRO A 120 30.30 -9.11 -27.24
N GLY A 121 29.29 -9.00 -28.10
CA GLY A 121 29.34 -9.50 -29.48
C GLY A 121 28.69 -10.88 -29.67
N GLU A 122 28.39 -11.60 -28.59
CA GLU A 122 27.65 -12.85 -28.65
C GLU A 122 26.13 -12.64 -28.65
N LYS A 123 25.40 -13.66 -29.11
CA LYS A 123 23.94 -13.67 -29.12
C LYS A 123 23.42 -14.95 -28.49
N ARG A 124 22.78 -14.83 -27.34
CA ARG A 124 22.08 -15.92 -26.66
C ARG A 124 20.62 -15.57 -26.53
N ARG A 125 19.74 -16.50 -26.90
CA ARG A 125 18.29 -16.34 -26.71
C ARG A 125 17.93 -16.53 -25.24
N PRO A 126 16.81 -15.94 -24.77
CA PRO A 126 16.32 -16.23 -23.45
C PRO A 126 15.98 -17.71 -23.29
N ALA A 127 16.27 -18.25 -22.12
CA ALA A 127 15.99 -19.62 -21.71
C ALA A 127 15.29 -19.65 -20.34
N LEU A 128 14.96 -20.84 -19.85
CA LEU A 128 14.26 -21.03 -18.58
C LEU A 128 14.98 -20.33 -17.42
N GLU A 129 16.32 -20.39 -17.40
CA GLU A 129 17.15 -19.83 -16.34
C GLU A 129 16.99 -18.30 -16.24
N ASP A 130 16.87 -17.62 -17.38
CA ASP A 130 16.63 -16.18 -17.43
C ASP A 130 15.26 -15.80 -16.86
N ILE A 131 14.25 -16.65 -17.11
CA ILE A 131 12.89 -16.44 -16.65
C ILE A 131 12.80 -16.70 -15.15
N GLN A 132 13.43 -17.77 -14.67
CA GLN A 132 13.56 -18.07 -13.25
C GLN A 132 14.26 -16.91 -12.52
N GLN A 133 15.37 -16.41 -13.07
CA GLN A 133 16.05 -15.23 -12.53
C GLN A 133 15.13 -14.00 -12.50
N ILE A 134 14.35 -13.74 -13.55
CA ILE A 134 13.39 -12.62 -13.59
C ILE A 134 12.28 -12.76 -12.55
N VAL A 135 11.84 -13.98 -12.26
CA VAL A 135 10.84 -14.29 -11.24
C VAL A 135 11.44 -14.06 -9.84
N ASP A 136 12.63 -14.60 -9.60
CA ASP A 136 13.31 -14.57 -8.30
C ASP A 136 13.81 -13.17 -7.93
N THR A 137 14.34 -12.43 -8.89
CA THR A 137 14.86 -11.06 -8.70
C THR A 137 13.77 -9.99 -8.81
N ASN A 138 12.49 -10.38 -9.01
CA ASN A 138 11.42 -9.41 -9.14
C ASN A 138 11.02 -8.81 -7.79
N ASP A 139 11.47 -7.59 -7.51
CA ASP A 139 11.01 -6.80 -6.34
C ASP A 139 9.47 -6.73 -6.21
N LYS A 140 8.76 -6.88 -7.34
CA LYS A 140 7.30 -6.75 -7.42
C LYS A 140 6.57 -8.09 -7.54
N LYS A 141 7.28 -9.22 -7.44
CA LYS A 141 6.72 -10.60 -7.57
C LYS A 141 5.67 -10.68 -8.68
N ARG A 142 6.06 -10.22 -9.88
CA ARG A 142 5.13 -9.97 -11.01
C ARG A 142 4.69 -11.23 -11.73
N PHE A 143 5.49 -12.28 -11.62
CA PHE A 143 5.36 -13.51 -12.38
C PHE A 143 5.41 -14.69 -11.43
N GLU A 144 4.72 -15.76 -11.81
CA GLU A 144 4.78 -17.05 -11.14
C GLU A 144 5.10 -18.10 -12.20
N LEU A 145 5.94 -19.06 -11.81
CA LEU A 145 6.23 -20.26 -12.58
C LEU A 145 5.54 -21.45 -11.93
N LEU A 146 5.04 -22.35 -12.76
CA LEU A 146 4.44 -23.61 -12.35
C LEU A 146 5.01 -24.71 -13.23
N PHE A 147 5.37 -25.85 -12.65
CA PHE A 147 5.76 -27.04 -13.40
C PHE A 147 4.64 -28.08 -13.31
N ASP A 148 4.04 -28.40 -14.46
CA ASP A 148 2.95 -29.36 -14.60
C ASP A 148 3.18 -30.18 -15.89
N GLY A 149 4.20 -31.04 -15.85
CA GLY A 149 4.74 -31.75 -17.02
C GLY A 149 5.55 -30.87 -17.98
N THR A 150 5.14 -29.61 -18.14
CA THR A 150 5.88 -28.54 -18.82
C THR A 150 5.97 -27.32 -17.91
N TRP A 151 6.94 -26.45 -18.16
CA TRP A 151 7.02 -25.16 -17.47
C TRP A 151 5.93 -24.22 -18.00
N LEU A 152 5.19 -23.64 -17.08
CA LEU A 152 4.13 -22.67 -17.33
C LEU A 152 4.49 -21.35 -16.62
N VAL A 153 4.15 -20.23 -17.25
CA VAL A 153 4.36 -18.89 -16.69
C VAL A 153 3.08 -18.07 -16.74
N ARG A 154 2.82 -17.30 -15.69
CA ARG A 154 1.72 -16.33 -15.64
C ARG A 154 2.18 -14.99 -15.08
N ALA A 155 1.43 -13.93 -15.37
CA ALA A 155 1.47 -12.75 -14.53
C ALA A 155 0.59 -12.97 -13.30
N VAL A 156 1.01 -12.45 -12.15
CA VAL A 156 0.21 -12.53 -10.91
C VAL A 156 -1.01 -11.60 -10.99
N GLN A 157 -0.86 -10.48 -11.70
CA GLN A 157 -1.84 -9.40 -11.73
C GLN A 157 -1.66 -8.52 -12.97
N GLY A 158 -2.67 -7.71 -13.28
CA GLY A 158 -2.62 -6.64 -14.27
C GLY A 158 -3.13 -7.04 -15.66
N HIS A 159 -3.93 -8.09 -15.74
CA HIS A 159 -4.51 -8.58 -16.98
C HIS A 159 -5.55 -7.61 -17.57
N SER A 160 -5.60 -7.56 -18.89
CA SER A 160 -6.68 -6.94 -19.66
C SER A 160 -7.43 -7.96 -20.54
N LEU A 161 -7.11 -9.25 -20.39
CA LEU A 161 -7.71 -10.34 -21.16
C LEU A 161 -8.93 -10.85 -20.41
N SER A 162 -10.08 -10.93 -21.08
CA SER A 162 -11.37 -11.29 -20.47
C SER A 162 -11.44 -12.76 -20.06
N GLN A 163 -10.63 -13.64 -20.66
CA GLN A 163 -10.63 -15.08 -20.39
C GLN A 163 -9.84 -15.49 -19.13
N VAL A 164 -9.19 -14.54 -18.44
CA VAL A 164 -8.35 -14.82 -17.27
C VAL A 164 -9.11 -14.51 -15.99
N VAL A 165 -9.31 -15.55 -15.18
CA VAL A 165 -9.74 -15.46 -13.79
C VAL A 165 -8.49 -15.29 -12.93
N GLU A 166 -8.36 -14.15 -12.25
CA GLU A 166 -7.23 -13.94 -11.34
C GLU A 166 -7.39 -14.83 -10.09
N LEU A 167 -6.77 -16.00 -10.10
CA LEU A 167 -7.04 -17.12 -9.17
C LEU A 167 -6.55 -17.01 -7.72
N SER A 168 -5.98 -15.89 -7.28
CA SER A 168 -5.36 -15.82 -5.94
C SER A 168 -5.57 -14.45 -5.29
N HIS A 169 -6.85 -14.11 -5.11
CA HIS A 169 -7.23 -12.89 -4.44
C HIS A 169 -8.06 -13.22 -3.21
N THR A 170 -7.59 -12.76 -2.05
CA THR A 170 -8.35 -12.81 -0.81
C THR A 170 -9.36 -11.66 -0.84
N PRO A 171 -10.68 -11.91 -0.84
CA PRO A 171 -11.66 -10.84 -0.77
C PRO A 171 -11.45 -10.03 0.52
N LEU A 172 -11.42 -8.71 0.39
CA LEU A 172 -11.36 -7.80 1.52
C LEU A 172 -12.79 -7.50 1.98
N THR A 173 -12.99 -7.62 3.28
CA THR A 173 -14.25 -7.43 4.00
C THR A 173 -13.96 -6.60 5.25
N LEU A 174 -15.00 -6.02 5.85
CA LEU A 174 -14.85 -5.21 7.06
C LEU A 174 -14.15 -5.96 8.21
N THR A 175 -14.25 -7.28 8.26
CA THR A 175 -13.67 -8.13 9.33
C THR A 175 -12.19 -8.49 9.10
N ASN A 176 -11.70 -8.39 7.86
CA ASN A 176 -10.32 -8.75 7.53
C ASN A 176 -9.46 -7.56 7.04
N LEU A 177 -9.91 -6.33 7.27
CA LEU A 177 -9.15 -5.12 6.94
C LEU A 177 -7.82 -5.01 7.69
N HIS A 178 -7.63 -5.73 8.80
CA HIS A 178 -6.34 -5.86 9.48
C HIS A 178 -5.23 -6.39 8.53
N LEU A 179 -5.58 -7.15 7.49
CA LEU A 179 -4.63 -7.60 6.45
C LEU A 179 -3.99 -6.44 5.69
N LEU A 180 -4.56 -5.23 5.76
CA LEU A 180 -4.02 -4.01 5.15
C LEU A 180 -3.12 -3.20 6.08
N LYS A 181 -3.13 -3.45 7.40
CA LYS A 181 -2.19 -2.81 8.33
C LYS A 181 -0.76 -3.21 7.94
N LEU A 182 0.16 -2.26 8.01
CA LEU A 182 1.60 -2.49 7.90
C LEU A 182 2.13 -2.58 9.33
N GLN A 183 3.02 -3.53 9.61
CA GLN A 183 3.75 -3.53 10.88
C GLN A 183 4.66 -2.31 10.89
N ASP A 184 4.33 -1.32 11.71
CA ASP A 184 5.17 -0.15 11.93
C ASP A 184 6.35 -0.57 12.83
N ASP A 185 7.57 -0.24 12.40
CA ASP A 185 8.83 -0.55 13.11
C ASP A 185 9.16 0.45 14.25
N ASP A 186 8.22 1.31 14.67
CA ASP A 186 8.46 2.17 15.84
C ASP A 186 8.13 1.38 17.11
N ASP A 187 9.12 0.61 17.58
CA ASP A 187 9.15 -0.06 18.87
C ASP A 187 8.85 0.95 19.99
N ASN A 188 7.57 1.11 20.35
CA ASN A 188 7.02 1.37 21.68
C ASN A 188 5.51 1.66 21.57
N ASP A 189 4.69 0.66 21.26
CA ASP A 189 3.23 0.78 21.38
C ASP A 189 2.55 -0.56 21.70
N ASP A 190 3.13 -1.34 22.64
CA ASP A 190 2.43 -2.49 23.28
C ASP A 190 1.09 -2.07 23.92
N ALA A 191 0.87 -0.77 24.14
CA ALA A 191 -0.40 -0.22 24.61
C ALA A 191 -1.45 -0.08 23.50
N ASP A 192 -1.03 0.13 22.25
CA ASP A 192 -1.91 0.32 21.10
C ASP A 192 -2.31 -1.03 20.49
N ASP A 193 -1.46 -2.06 20.57
CA ASP A 193 -1.83 -3.44 20.18
C ASP A 193 -2.91 -4.03 21.11
N LEU A 194 -2.81 -3.79 22.43
CA LEU A 194 -3.83 -4.23 23.39
C LEU A 194 -5.12 -3.41 23.27
N ALA A 195 -4.99 -2.09 23.02
CA ALA A 195 -6.15 -1.25 22.73
C ALA A 195 -6.81 -1.67 21.40
N ASP A 196 -6.02 -2.02 20.38
CA ASP A 196 -6.51 -2.47 19.10
C ASP A 196 -7.22 -3.84 19.19
N GLU A 197 -6.68 -4.76 19.99
CA GLU A 197 -7.28 -6.06 20.27
C GLU A 197 -8.59 -5.91 21.06
N ILE A 198 -8.61 -5.05 22.09
CA ILE A 198 -9.81 -4.73 22.86
C ILE A 198 -10.87 -4.04 21.99
N ASP A 199 -10.49 -3.08 21.14
CA ASP A 199 -11.40 -2.38 20.24
C ASP A 199 -11.92 -3.30 19.11
N ALA A 200 -11.11 -4.25 18.65
CA ALA A 200 -11.56 -5.30 17.73
C ALA A 200 -12.59 -6.23 18.40
N GLN A 201 -12.39 -6.54 19.68
CA GLN A 201 -13.28 -7.39 20.48
C GLN A 201 -14.56 -6.65 20.92
N LEU A 202 -14.52 -5.32 21.02
CA LEU A 202 -15.66 -4.44 21.31
C LEU A 202 -16.35 -3.89 20.05
N GLY A 203 -15.81 -4.14 18.85
CA GLY A 203 -16.36 -3.63 17.58
C GLY A 203 -16.19 -2.12 17.37
N LEU A 204 -15.28 -1.48 18.13
CA LEU A 204 -15.06 -0.03 18.19
C LEU A 204 -13.99 0.49 17.20
N GLN A 205 -13.49 -0.38 16.32
CA GLN A 205 -12.47 -0.02 15.32
C GLN A 205 -13.04 0.87 14.20
N GLU A 206 -13.27 2.16 14.50
CA GLU A 206 -13.50 3.27 13.56
C GLU A 206 -12.20 3.80 12.94
N SER A 207 -11.08 3.10 13.12
CA SER A 207 -9.81 3.49 12.53
C SER A 207 -9.88 3.41 11.00
N LYS A 208 -9.49 4.52 10.37
CA LYS A 208 -9.50 4.71 8.93
C LYS A 208 -8.47 3.79 8.27
N VAL A 209 -8.90 2.95 7.32
CA VAL A 209 -8.01 2.02 6.60
C VAL A 209 -7.74 2.54 5.20
N GLU A 210 -6.54 3.10 5.01
CA GLU A 210 -6.16 3.75 3.75
C GLU A 210 -5.29 2.86 2.85
N VAL A 211 -5.54 2.97 1.55
CA VAL A 211 -4.65 2.45 0.50
C VAL A 211 -4.29 3.57 -0.47
N VAL A 212 -3.20 3.39 -1.21
CA VAL A 212 -2.60 4.45 -2.03
C VAL A 212 -2.63 4.10 -3.51
N HIS A 213 -3.19 4.99 -4.33
CA HIS A 213 -3.04 4.95 -5.78
C HIS A 213 -1.96 5.93 -6.24
N GLY A 214 -1.04 5.45 -7.07
CA GLY A 214 -0.03 6.28 -7.70
C GLY A 214 -0.38 6.70 -9.11
N THR A 215 -0.38 8.00 -9.37
CA THR A 215 -0.65 8.56 -10.70
C THR A 215 0.29 9.73 -11.02
N PHE A 216 0.01 10.41 -12.14
CA PHE A 216 0.73 11.59 -12.60
C PHE A 216 -0.14 12.85 -12.47
N THR A 217 0.50 14.02 -12.32
CA THR A 217 -0.18 15.33 -12.22
C THR A 217 -1.22 15.55 -13.32
N ASP A 218 -0.90 15.24 -14.58
CA ASP A 218 -1.82 15.48 -15.70
C ASP A 218 -3.02 14.53 -15.66
N ALA A 219 -2.80 13.29 -15.22
CA ALA A 219 -3.87 12.31 -15.05
C ALA A 219 -4.77 12.66 -13.85
N TRP A 220 -4.23 13.33 -12.82
CA TRP A 220 -5.02 13.75 -11.65
C TRP A 220 -6.20 14.67 -12.03
N GLN A 221 -5.99 15.64 -12.93
CA GLN A 221 -7.06 16.52 -13.40
C GLN A 221 -8.17 15.74 -14.10
N GLN A 222 -7.80 14.73 -14.90
CA GLN A 222 -8.77 13.86 -15.58
C GLN A 222 -9.51 12.94 -14.60
N ILE A 223 -8.83 12.44 -13.57
CA ILE A 223 -9.43 11.64 -12.50
C ILE A 223 -10.53 12.44 -11.80
N LEU A 224 -10.25 13.67 -11.39
CA LEU A 224 -11.25 14.57 -10.79
C LEU A 224 -12.41 14.83 -11.76
N ALA A 225 -12.12 15.23 -13.00
CA ALA A 225 -13.15 15.57 -13.99
C ALA A 225 -14.05 14.37 -14.35
N SER A 226 -13.49 13.15 -14.30
CA SER A 226 -14.21 11.92 -14.59
C SER A 226 -14.94 11.32 -13.38
N GLY A 227 -14.84 11.96 -12.21
CA GLY A 227 -15.54 11.57 -10.98
C GLY A 227 -14.85 10.49 -10.14
N GLY A 228 -13.67 10.00 -10.53
CA GLY A 228 -12.95 8.99 -9.73
C GLY A 228 -11.84 8.26 -10.48
N LEU A 229 -11.26 7.26 -9.81
CA LEU A 229 -10.30 6.33 -10.41
C LEU A 229 -11.06 5.33 -11.28
N LYS A 230 -10.59 5.07 -12.49
CA LYS A 230 -11.16 4.04 -13.37
C LYS A 230 -10.18 2.89 -13.54
N ARG A 231 -10.68 1.66 -13.71
CA ARG A 231 -9.83 0.51 -14.10
C ARG A 231 -9.19 0.66 -15.48
N MET A 232 -9.68 1.61 -16.28
CA MET A 232 -9.25 1.87 -17.67
C MET A 232 -9.36 0.60 -18.51
N SER A 233 -8.31 0.20 -19.22
CA SER A 233 -8.28 -1.04 -20.00
C SER A 233 -8.01 -2.31 -19.17
N ARG A 234 -7.89 -2.21 -17.84
CA ARG A 234 -7.62 -3.36 -16.97
C ARG A 234 -8.89 -3.91 -16.34
N ASN A 235 -8.78 -5.09 -15.74
CA ASN A 235 -9.86 -5.70 -14.96
C ASN A 235 -10.08 -4.99 -13.61
N HIS A 236 -9.01 -4.45 -13.00
CA HIS A 236 -9.05 -3.83 -11.68
C HIS A 236 -8.26 -2.50 -11.62
N ILE A 237 -8.72 -1.58 -10.77
CA ILE A 237 -7.91 -0.48 -10.22
C ILE A 237 -6.90 -1.10 -9.26
N HIS A 238 -5.63 -0.72 -9.40
CA HIS A 238 -4.54 -1.24 -8.57
C HIS A 238 -4.12 -0.20 -7.52
N LEU A 239 -4.03 -0.63 -6.27
CA LEU A 239 -3.77 0.18 -5.09
C LEU A 239 -2.67 -0.48 -4.26
N ALA A 240 -1.84 0.32 -3.60
CA ALA A 240 -0.78 -0.16 -2.71
C ALA A 240 -1.21 -0.04 -1.25
N LYS A 241 -0.79 -0.98 -0.39
CA LYS A 241 -0.98 -0.91 1.06
C LYS A 241 -0.36 0.33 1.72
N GLY A 242 0.63 0.95 1.07
CA GLY A 242 1.33 2.11 1.60
C GLY A 242 2.17 2.84 0.56
N LYS A 243 2.94 3.82 1.03
CA LYS A 243 3.85 4.63 0.21
C LYS A 243 5.04 3.81 -0.28
N PHE A 244 5.65 4.25 -1.38
CA PHE A 244 6.90 3.65 -1.84
C PHE A 244 8.01 3.84 -0.80
N GLY A 245 8.72 2.77 -0.45
CA GLY A 245 9.83 2.80 0.52
C GLY A 245 9.45 2.50 1.96
N GLN A 246 8.15 2.35 2.29
CA GLN A 246 7.73 1.79 3.57
C GLN A 246 8.04 0.29 3.62
N LYS A 247 8.53 -0.20 4.76
CA LYS A 247 8.84 -1.62 4.96
C LYS A 247 7.57 -2.47 4.79
N GLY A 248 7.71 -3.63 4.15
CA GLY A 248 6.57 -4.51 3.86
C GLY A 248 5.67 -4.07 2.69
N VAL A 249 5.89 -2.91 2.06
CA VAL A 249 5.08 -2.45 0.93
C VAL A 249 5.68 -2.88 -0.41
N VAL A 250 5.12 -3.94 -1.00
CA VAL A 250 5.32 -4.26 -2.43
C VAL A 250 4.43 -3.33 -3.26
N SER A 251 4.94 -2.12 -3.53
CA SER A 251 4.12 -1.09 -4.19
C SER A 251 3.85 -1.44 -5.67
N GLY A 252 2.58 -1.64 -6.03
CA GLY A 252 2.12 -1.75 -7.42
C GLY A 252 2.35 -0.46 -8.23
N MET A 253 2.56 0.67 -7.54
CA MET A 253 2.81 1.99 -8.12
C MET A 253 4.15 2.07 -8.87
N ARG A 254 4.19 2.91 -9.91
CA ARG A 254 5.43 3.25 -10.63
C ARG A 254 6.28 4.15 -9.75
N LYS A 255 7.60 3.91 -9.68
CA LYS A 255 8.55 4.79 -8.95
C LYS A 255 8.51 6.26 -9.43
N SER A 256 8.07 6.48 -10.66
CA SER A 256 7.92 7.80 -11.27
C SER A 256 6.59 8.49 -10.99
N ALA A 257 5.65 7.87 -10.27
CA ALA A 257 4.38 8.50 -9.92
C ALA A 257 4.67 9.72 -9.03
N ASN A 258 4.02 10.86 -9.34
CA ASN A 258 4.24 12.13 -8.65
C ASN A 258 2.96 12.70 -8.01
N ARG A 259 1.89 11.90 -8.01
CA ARG A 259 0.64 12.13 -7.28
C ARG A 259 0.23 10.85 -6.57
N LEU A 260 -0.08 10.98 -5.28
CA LEU A 260 -0.51 9.88 -4.42
C LEU A 260 -1.92 10.15 -3.95
N ILE A 261 -2.89 9.32 -4.35
CA ILE A 261 -4.29 9.43 -3.94
C ILE A 261 -4.52 8.41 -2.83
N PHE A 262 -4.97 8.88 -1.66
CA PHE A 262 -5.31 8.03 -0.52
C PHE A 262 -6.79 7.73 -0.55
N VAL A 263 -7.13 6.47 -0.34
CA VAL A 263 -8.49 5.93 -0.47
C VAL A 263 -8.89 5.23 0.81
N ASP A 264 -10.06 5.57 1.33
CA ASP A 264 -10.69 4.88 2.47
C ASP A 264 -11.37 3.59 2.00
N VAL A 265 -10.72 2.46 2.25
CA VAL A 265 -11.22 1.13 1.84
C VAL A 265 -12.38 0.69 2.73
N ARG A 266 -12.36 1.04 4.02
CA ARG A 266 -13.42 0.65 4.95
C ARG A 266 -14.75 1.24 4.51
N ARG A 267 -14.79 2.55 4.26
CA ARG A 267 -16.01 3.23 3.78
C ARG A 267 -16.45 2.72 2.42
N ALA A 268 -15.53 2.50 1.49
CA ALA A 268 -15.89 1.95 0.17
C ALA A 268 -16.49 0.54 0.27
N ILE A 269 -15.93 -0.36 1.09
CA ILE A 269 -16.49 -1.70 1.30
C ILE A 269 -17.87 -1.62 1.96
N ALA A 270 -18.05 -0.76 2.96
CA ALA A 270 -19.35 -0.55 3.62
C ALA A 270 -20.44 -0.12 2.61
N ASP A 271 -20.07 0.70 1.63
CA ASP A 271 -20.94 1.13 0.54
C ASP A 271 -21.04 0.10 -0.60
N GLY A 272 -20.51 -1.11 -0.41
CA GLY A 272 -20.65 -2.25 -1.32
C GLY A 272 -19.66 -2.28 -2.49
N PHE A 273 -18.52 -1.58 -2.40
CA PHE A 273 -17.42 -1.78 -3.34
C PHE A 273 -16.66 -3.07 -3.02
N GLN A 274 -16.37 -3.85 -4.04
CA GLN A 274 -15.56 -5.05 -3.90
C GLN A 274 -14.09 -4.67 -3.87
N PHE A 275 -13.36 -5.25 -2.92
CA PHE A 275 -11.92 -5.15 -2.85
C PHE A 275 -11.34 -6.54 -2.65
N ALA A 276 -10.11 -6.75 -3.12
CA ALA A 276 -9.38 -7.97 -2.87
C ALA A 276 -7.88 -7.69 -2.70
N LEU A 277 -7.21 -8.54 -1.93
CA LEU A 277 -5.77 -8.52 -1.73
C LEU A 277 -5.14 -9.64 -2.53
N SER A 278 -4.21 -9.29 -3.42
CA SER A 278 -3.45 -10.28 -4.20
C SER A 278 -2.38 -10.96 -3.35
N SER A 279 -1.89 -12.12 -3.82
CA SER A 279 -0.78 -12.87 -3.20
C SER A 279 0.51 -12.03 -3.03
N ASN A 280 0.73 -11.02 -3.87
CA ASN A 280 1.87 -10.10 -3.79
C ASN A 280 1.56 -8.78 -3.07
N GLY A 281 0.45 -8.70 -2.32
CA GLY A 281 0.15 -7.58 -1.44
C GLY A 281 -0.40 -6.33 -2.14
N VAL A 282 -0.82 -6.44 -3.39
CA VAL A 282 -1.50 -5.36 -4.12
C VAL A 282 -3.00 -5.44 -3.84
N VAL A 283 -3.59 -4.28 -3.57
CA VAL A 283 -5.02 -4.15 -3.33
C VAL A 283 -5.70 -3.84 -4.67
N LEU A 284 -6.78 -4.57 -4.96
CA LEU A 284 -7.48 -4.53 -6.23
C LEU A 284 -8.95 -4.20 -5.99
N THR A 285 -9.54 -3.38 -6.85
CA THR A 285 -10.99 -3.19 -6.90
C THR A 285 -11.45 -3.08 -8.35
N PRO A 286 -12.55 -3.75 -8.76
CA PRO A 286 -13.10 -3.57 -10.10
C PRO A 286 -13.75 -2.19 -10.28
N GLY A 287 -13.97 -1.44 -9.19
CA GLY A 287 -14.86 -0.30 -9.17
C GLY A 287 -16.31 -0.72 -9.42
N LYS A 288 -17.18 0.25 -9.71
CA LYS A 288 -18.59 0.02 -10.08
C LYS A 288 -18.93 0.61 -11.44
N GLY A 289 -20.04 0.14 -12.01
CA GLY A 289 -20.53 0.57 -13.32
C GLY A 289 -19.71 0.01 -14.49
N GLN A 290 -20.10 0.37 -15.72
CA GLN A 290 -19.48 -0.16 -16.93
C GLN A 290 -17.98 0.18 -17.03
N GLU A 291 -17.60 1.37 -16.58
CA GLU A 291 -16.23 1.87 -16.63
C GLU A 291 -15.38 1.46 -15.41
N GLY A 292 -15.96 0.77 -14.43
CA GLY A 292 -15.26 0.34 -13.22
C GLY A 292 -14.65 1.50 -12.44
N VAL A 293 -15.50 2.42 -11.97
CA VAL A 293 -15.10 3.64 -11.29
C VAL A 293 -15.08 3.44 -9.77
N LEU A 294 -14.05 3.94 -9.11
CA LEU A 294 -14.00 4.20 -7.67
C LEU A 294 -14.10 5.72 -7.45
N PRO A 295 -15.23 6.23 -6.94
CA PRO A 295 -15.49 7.67 -6.87
C PRO A 295 -14.54 8.46 -5.98
N VAL A 296 -14.38 9.76 -6.29
CA VAL A 296 -13.59 10.72 -5.51
C VAL A 296 -14.06 10.87 -4.06
N GLU A 297 -15.32 10.52 -3.77
CA GLU A 297 -15.87 10.63 -2.42
C GLU A 297 -15.14 9.75 -1.41
N TYR A 298 -14.55 8.63 -1.87
CA TYR A 298 -13.73 7.72 -1.06
C TYR A 298 -12.30 8.21 -0.88
N PHE A 299 -11.90 9.29 -1.56
CA PHE A 299 -10.56 9.83 -1.43
C PHE A 299 -10.46 10.64 -0.16
N THR A 300 -9.35 10.45 0.54
CA THR A 300 -9.15 11.04 1.86
C THR A 300 -8.21 12.23 1.80
N ARG A 301 -7.23 12.17 0.90
CA ARG A 301 -6.34 13.26 0.50
C ARG A 301 -5.60 12.87 -0.78
N VAL A 302 -4.99 13.87 -1.42
CA VAL A 302 -3.98 13.66 -2.45
C VAL A 302 -2.71 14.40 -2.07
N GLU A 303 -1.58 13.73 -2.21
CA GLU A 303 -0.25 14.29 -1.95
C GLU A 303 0.57 14.42 -3.25
N ASP A 304 1.47 15.39 -3.28
CA ASP A 304 2.52 15.48 -4.30
C ASP A 304 3.72 14.55 -3.97
N ALA A 305 4.72 14.52 -4.85
CA ALA A 305 5.94 13.73 -4.67
C ALA A 305 6.78 14.13 -3.44
N LYS A 306 6.53 15.31 -2.85
CA LYS A 306 7.20 15.81 -1.64
C LYS A 306 6.39 15.53 -0.37
N GLY A 307 5.19 14.93 -0.50
CA GLY A 307 4.28 14.68 0.61
C GLY A 307 3.39 15.86 0.99
N ASN A 308 3.38 16.94 0.20
CA ASN A 308 2.47 18.06 0.46
C ASN A 308 1.06 17.66 0.03
N ILE A 309 0.08 17.94 0.88
CA ILE A 309 -1.33 17.75 0.54
C ILE A 309 -1.71 18.78 -0.52
N VAL A 310 -2.13 18.30 -1.70
CA VAL A 310 -2.58 19.12 -2.83
C VAL A 310 -4.09 19.08 -3.03
N TRP A 311 -4.78 18.17 -2.35
CA TRP A 311 -6.24 18.09 -2.34
C TRP A 311 -6.73 17.34 -1.10
N THR A 312 -7.86 17.79 -0.57
CA THR A 312 -8.65 17.08 0.45
C THR A 312 -10.11 17.09 0.00
N PRO A 313 -10.94 16.13 0.42
CA PRO A 313 -12.37 16.22 0.20
C PRO A 313 -12.89 17.54 0.76
N PRO A 314 -13.86 18.19 0.09
CA PRO A 314 -14.57 19.32 0.67
C PRO A 314 -15.09 18.88 2.03
N SER A 315 -14.83 19.65 3.09
CA SER A 315 -15.42 19.39 4.40
C SER A 315 -16.91 19.21 4.18
N SER A 316 -17.45 18.04 4.51
CA SER A 316 -18.89 17.85 4.61
C SER A 316 -19.36 18.89 5.61
N GLN A 317 -19.88 20.02 5.10
CA GLN A 317 -20.50 21.01 5.95
C GLN A 317 -21.64 20.29 6.67
N PRO A 318 -21.72 20.41 8.00
CA PRO A 318 -22.83 19.87 8.76
C PRO A 318 -24.17 20.45 8.27
#